data_AF-A0A2S8NUL0-F1
#
_entry.id   AF-A0A2S8NUL0-F1
#
_cell.length_a   1.000
_cell.length_b   1.000
_cell.length_c   1.000
_cell.angle_alpha   90.00
_cell.angle_beta   90.00
_cell.angle_gamma   90.00
#
_symmetry.space_group_name_H-M   'P 1'
#
loop_
_entity.id
_entity.type
_entity.pdbx_description
1 polymer ?
#
loop_
_entity_poly.entity_id
_entity_poly.type
_entity_poly.pdbx_seq_one_letter_code
_entity_poly.pdbx_strand_id
1 'polypeptide(L)'
;KIPVLVFSIDKDFLQLIDDKIQICLIKEGMKKVIHYNAHVLWEEYSLKANQITHFKSLIGDSSDNIQGVPSIGPKTAIKLLNQFQNLDNLFNNLTQINDKIKAKLINYKRQIFFNLILVTIDTSIPSCLNYTQTKIKKVEPNLLRDFLQQNKLKYQKI
;
A
#
# COMPACT_ATOMS: atom_id res chain seq x y z
N LYS A 1 0.96 -19.52 -6.74
CA LYS A 1 0.61 -18.54 -5.68
C LYS A 1 -0.46 -19.14 -4.76
N ILE A 2 -0.26 -19.07 -3.45
CA ILE A 2 -1.24 -19.42 -2.40
C ILE A 2 -2.06 -18.18 -2.03
N PRO A 3 -3.29 -18.31 -1.49
CA PRO A 3 -4.00 -17.18 -0.89
C PRO A 3 -3.24 -16.61 0.31
N VAL A 4 -3.14 -15.29 0.39
CA VAL A 4 -2.41 -14.56 1.45
C VAL A 4 -3.29 -13.44 2.00
N LEU A 5 -3.37 -13.37 3.32
CA LEU A 5 -3.96 -12.25 4.04
C LEU A 5 -2.83 -11.47 4.72
N VAL A 6 -2.69 -10.20 4.37
CA VAL A 6 -1.71 -9.30 4.98
C VAL A 6 -2.42 -8.43 6.01
N PHE A 7 -2.11 -8.59 7.29
CA PHE A 7 -2.65 -7.75 8.36
C PHE A 7 -1.72 -6.58 8.63
N SER A 8 -2.21 -5.35 8.45
CA SER A 8 -1.41 -4.14 8.66
C SER A 8 -2.30 -2.96 9.03
N ILE A 9 -1.72 -1.93 9.65
CA ILE A 9 -2.32 -0.59 9.78
C ILE A 9 -1.91 0.33 8.62
N ASP A 10 -0.89 -0.08 7.87
CA ASP A 10 -0.26 0.71 6.83
C ASP A 10 -0.94 0.49 5.48
N LYS A 11 -1.29 1.60 4.82
CA LYS A 11 -1.98 1.61 3.53
C LYS A 11 -1.05 1.34 2.35
N ASP A 12 0.26 1.34 2.55
CA ASP A 12 1.24 1.06 1.50
C ASP A 12 1.04 -0.31 0.88
N PHE A 13 0.63 -1.27 1.71
CA PHE A 13 0.37 -2.64 1.29
C PHE A 13 -0.79 -2.76 0.29
N LEU A 14 -1.67 -1.75 0.15
CA LEU A 14 -2.72 -1.75 -0.88
C LEU A 14 -2.17 -1.91 -2.30
N GLN A 15 -0.91 -1.53 -2.52
CA GLN A 15 -0.23 -1.73 -3.82
C GLN A 15 -0.01 -3.20 -4.18
N LEU A 16 -0.08 -4.13 -3.21
CA LEU A 16 0.20 -5.55 -3.39
C LEU A 16 -1.05 -6.39 -3.69
N ILE A 17 -2.26 -5.79 -3.69
CA ILE A 17 -3.51 -6.52 -3.92
C ILE A 17 -3.50 -7.16 -5.32
N ASP A 18 -3.81 -8.46 -5.36
CA ASP A 18 -3.99 -9.23 -6.59
C ASP A 18 -5.11 -10.28 -6.45
N ASP A 19 -5.14 -11.30 -7.32
CA ASP A 19 -6.12 -12.38 -7.29
C ASP A 19 -6.04 -13.26 -6.03
N LYS A 20 -4.93 -13.23 -5.30
CA LYS A 20 -4.66 -14.08 -4.13
C LYS A 20 -4.21 -13.33 -2.90
N ILE A 21 -3.85 -12.06 -3.01
CA ILE A 21 -3.41 -11.21 -1.91
C ILE A 21 -4.55 -10.26 -1.54
N GLN A 22 -4.97 -10.31 -0.27
CA GLN A 22 -5.88 -9.35 0.33
C GLN A 22 -5.20 -8.63 1.48
N ILE A 23 -5.52 -7.34 1.65
CA ILE A 23 -4.98 -6.54 2.75
C ILE A 23 -6.06 -6.34 3.81
N CYS A 24 -5.82 -6.87 5.00
CA CYS A 24 -6.64 -6.68 6.17
C CYS A 24 -6.17 -5.42 6.91
N LEU A 25 -6.71 -4.26 6.52
CA LEU A 25 -6.38 -2.98 7.14
C LEU A 25 -7.06 -2.85 8.51
N ILE A 26 -6.25 -2.79 9.55
CA ILE A 26 -6.70 -2.67 10.93
C ILE A 26 -6.95 -1.20 11.26
N LYS A 27 -8.17 -0.88 11.68
CA LYS A 27 -8.58 0.40 12.23
C LYS A 27 -8.89 0.22 13.73
N GLU A 28 -8.51 1.20 14.54
CA GLU A 28 -8.90 1.30 15.96
C GLU A 28 -8.63 0.04 16.81
N GLY A 29 -7.35 -0.36 16.93
CA GLY A 29 -6.93 -1.39 17.90
C GLY A 29 -7.58 -2.76 17.70
N MET A 30 -7.60 -3.26 16.45
CA MET A 30 -8.18 -4.54 16.02
C MET A 30 -9.71 -4.65 16.10
N LYS A 31 -10.43 -3.62 16.57
CA LYS A 31 -11.90 -3.65 16.65
C LYS A 31 -12.58 -3.60 15.28
N LYS A 32 -11.92 -2.97 14.30
CA LYS A 32 -12.45 -2.85 12.93
C LYS A 32 -11.37 -3.25 11.93
N VAL A 33 -11.58 -4.37 11.25
CA VAL A 33 -10.71 -4.81 10.16
C VAL A 33 -11.47 -4.66 8.85
N ILE A 34 -10.87 -3.95 7.89
CA ILE A 34 -11.41 -3.84 6.53
C ILE A 34 -10.58 -4.74 5.62
N HIS A 35 -11.26 -5.62 4.90
CA HIS A 35 -10.64 -6.53 3.94
C HIS A 35 -10.62 -5.88 2.56
N TYR A 36 -9.45 -5.41 2.12
CA TYR A 36 -9.26 -4.88 0.78
C TYR A 36 -8.90 -5.99 -0.18
N ASN A 37 -9.79 -6.20 -1.14
CA ASN A 37 -9.52 -6.86 -2.42
C ASN A 37 -9.60 -5.81 -3.55
N ALA A 38 -9.46 -6.24 -4.80
CA ALA A 38 -9.51 -5.33 -5.95
C ALA A 38 -10.84 -4.55 -6.05
N HIS A 39 -11.96 -5.15 -5.65
CA HIS A 39 -13.28 -4.52 -5.68
C HIS A 39 -13.39 -3.41 -4.62
N VAL A 40 -13.10 -3.72 -3.36
CA VAL A 40 -13.15 -2.75 -2.25
C VAL A 40 -12.17 -1.60 -2.48
N LEU A 41 -10.97 -1.89 -3.01
CA LEU A 41 -10.01 -0.86 -3.39
C LEU A 41 -10.58 0.08 -4.45
N TRP A 42 -11.22 -0.46 -5.48
CA TRP A 42 -11.84 0.32 -6.54
C TRP A 42 -12.99 1.19 -6.03
N GLU A 43 -13.86 0.66 -5.18
CA GLU A 43 -14.99 1.42 -4.62
C GLU A 43 -14.53 2.62 -3.79
N GLU A 44 -13.46 2.47 -3.00
CA GLU A 44 -12.98 3.54 -2.12
C GLU A 44 -12.02 4.52 -2.81
N TYR A 45 -11.10 4.03 -3.64
CA TYR A 45 -10.05 4.84 -4.24
C TYR A 45 -10.28 5.16 -5.71
N SER A 46 -11.19 4.46 -6.39
CA SER A 46 -11.35 4.51 -7.86
C SER A 46 -10.03 4.26 -8.60
N LEU A 47 -9.20 3.37 -8.05
CA LEU A 47 -7.88 3.00 -8.54
C LEU A 47 -7.66 1.50 -8.39
N LYS A 48 -6.79 0.96 -9.23
CA LYS A 48 -6.25 -0.40 -9.12
C LYS A 48 -4.99 -0.41 -8.25
N ALA A 49 -4.63 -1.58 -7.73
CA ALA A 49 -3.47 -1.76 -6.85
C ALA A 49 -2.16 -1.22 -7.45
N ASN A 50 -1.91 -1.54 -8.73
CA ASN A 50 -0.74 -1.05 -9.46
C ASN A 50 -0.72 0.48 -9.71
N GLN A 51 -1.82 1.18 -9.43
CA GLN A 51 -1.90 2.64 -9.56
C GLN A 51 -1.66 3.36 -8.23
N ILE A 52 -1.65 2.65 -7.10
CA ILE A 52 -1.49 3.25 -5.76
C ILE A 52 -0.14 3.96 -5.63
N THR A 53 0.95 3.35 -6.11
CA THR A 53 2.28 3.96 -6.08
C THR A 53 2.35 5.19 -6.99
N HIS A 54 1.80 5.10 -8.21
CA HIS A 54 1.69 6.25 -9.12
C HIS A 54 0.85 7.39 -8.51
N PHE A 55 -0.23 7.05 -7.80
CA PHE A 55 -1.06 8.02 -7.11
C PHE A 55 -0.27 8.76 -6.04
N LYS A 56 0.37 8.03 -5.13
CA LYS A 56 1.23 8.61 -4.08
C LYS A 56 2.39 9.42 -4.65
N SER A 57 2.99 8.98 -5.76
CA SER A 57 4.08 9.73 -6.39
C SER A 57 3.67 11.14 -6.85
N LEU A 58 2.39 11.33 -7.21
CA LEU A 58 1.82 12.60 -7.65
C LEU A 58 1.35 13.46 -6.48
N ILE A 59 0.66 12.87 -5.52
CA ILE A 59 0.02 13.62 -4.41
C ILE A 59 0.92 13.77 -3.18
N GLY A 60 2.01 13.00 -3.10
CA GLY A 60 2.87 12.89 -1.94
C GLY A 60 2.38 11.88 -0.91
N ASP A 61 3.15 11.75 0.15
CA ASP A 61 2.83 10.96 1.33
C ASP A 61 3.25 11.71 2.59
N SER A 62 2.27 12.19 3.36
CA SER A 62 2.54 12.97 4.55
C SER A 62 3.14 12.15 5.69
N SER A 63 2.80 10.85 5.81
CA SER A 63 3.38 10.02 6.89
C SER A 63 4.87 9.79 6.69
N ASP A 64 5.30 9.72 5.43
CA ASP A 64 6.71 9.50 5.06
C ASP A 64 7.43 10.78 4.62
N ASN A 65 6.82 11.95 4.88
CA ASN A 65 7.39 13.25 4.52
C ASN A 65 7.74 13.41 3.02
N ILE A 66 6.99 12.73 2.14
CA ILE A 66 7.12 12.80 0.69
C ILE A 66 6.24 13.93 0.17
N GLN A 67 6.85 14.96 -0.41
CA GLN A 67 6.12 16.07 -0.99
C GLN A 67 5.50 15.69 -2.34
N GLY A 68 4.21 16.00 -2.49
CA GLY A 68 3.49 15.90 -3.75
C GLY A 68 3.76 17.05 -4.71
N VAL A 69 3.19 16.95 -5.90
CA VAL A 69 3.25 18.01 -6.91
C VAL A 69 2.26 19.11 -6.55
N PRO A 70 2.69 20.38 -6.43
CA PRO A 70 1.80 21.47 -6.10
C PRO A 70 0.63 21.57 -7.08
N SER A 71 -0.58 21.70 -6.52
CA SER A 71 -1.85 21.77 -7.26
C SER A 71 -2.31 20.47 -7.94
N ILE A 72 -1.61 19.34 -7.78
CA ILE A 72 -2.10 18.01 -8.17
C ILE A 72 -2.56 17.28 -6.90
N GLY A 73 -3.83 17.47 -6.54
CA GLY A 73 -4.47 16.77 -5.42
C GLY A 73 -5.08 15.43 -5.83
N PRO A 74 -5.70 14.71 -4.87
CA PRO A 74 -6.26 13.36 -5.08
C PRO A 74 -7.18 13.25 -6.30
N LYS A 75 -8.14 14.17 -6.47
CA LYS A 75 -9.10 14.15 -7.58
C LYS A 75 -8.41 14.25 -8.95
N THR A 76 -7.43 15.12 -9.06
CA THR A 76 -6.67 15.30 -10.31
C THR A 76 -5.82 14.07 -10.60
N ALA A 77 -5.12 13.54 -9.60
CA ALA A 77 -4.30 12.34 -9.75
C ALA A 77 -5.15 11.12 -10.18
N ILE A 78 -6.30 10.89 -9.54
CA ILE A 78 -7.24 9.81 -9.91
C ILE A 78 -7.70 9.96 -11.36
N LYS A 79 -8.09 11.17 -11.78
CA LYS A 79 -8.52 11.41 -13.17
C LYS A 79 -7.40 11.09 -14.16
N LEU A 80 -6.18 11.55 -13.90
CA LEU A 80 -5.02 11.28 -14.75
C LEU A 80 -4.71 9.78 -14.81
N LEU A 81 -4.73 9.07 -13.68
CA LEU A 81 -4.43 7.65 -13.63
C LEU A 81 -5.55 6.80 -14.24
N ASN A 82 -6.81 7.20 -14.13
CA ASN A 82 -7.88 6.50 -14.84
C ASN A 82 -7.79 6.69 -16.35
N GLN A 83 -7.33 7.86 -16.82
CA GLN A 83 -7.14 8.11 -18.25
C GLN A 83 -5.89 7.41 -18.81
N PHE A 84 -4.74 7.51 -18.13
CA PHE A 84 -3.44 7.07 -18.67
C PHE A 84 -2.91 5.79 -18.03
N GLN A 85 -3.56 5.27 -16.99
CA GLN A 85 -3.20 4.07 -16.21
C GLN A 85 -1.94 4.24 -15.35
N ASN A 86 -0.83 4.73 -15.90
CA ASN A 86 0.47 4.87 -15.20
C ASN A 86 1.20 6.16 -15.59
N LEU A 87 2.33 6.44 -14.92
CA LEU A 87 3.12 7.63 -15.18
C LEU A 87 3.77 7.66 -16.56
N ASP A 88 4.27 6.53 -17.07
CA ASP A 88 4.93 6.51 -18.38
C ASP A 88 3.96 6.91 -19.49
N ASN A 89 2.76 6.32 -19.49
CA ASN A 89 1.68 6.68 -20.40
C ASN A 89 1.25 8.13 -20.24
N LEU A 90 1.16 8.63 -18.99
CA LEU A 90 0.83 10.02 -18.70
C LEU A 90 1.85 10.97 -19.33
N PHE A 91 3.14 10.70 -19.15
CA PHE A 91 4.22 11.54 -19.67
C PHE A 91 4.41 11.41 -21.19
N ASN A 92 4.04 10.27 -21.79
CA ASN A 92 4.02 10.10 -23.24
C ASN A 92 2.84 10.82 -23.92
N ASN A 93 1.80 11.21 -23.17
CA ASN A 93 0.57 11.80 -23.70
C ASN A 93 0.27 13.20 -23.12
N LEU A 94 1.30 13.95 -22.73
CA LEU A 94 1.15 15.30 -22.14
C LEU A 94 0.39 16.30 -23.02
N THR A 95 0.29 16.07 -24.33
CA THR A 95 -0.47 16.92 -25.26
C THR A 95 -1.99 16.88 -25.02
N GLN A 96 -2.49 15.83 -24.36
CA GLN A 96 -3.91 15.67 -24.03
C GLN A 96 -4.31 16.32 -22.69
N ILE A 97 -3.36 16.98 -22.01
CA ILE A 97 -3.53 17.56 -20.68
C ILE A 97 -3.58 19.09 -20.80
N ASN A 98 -4.42 19.73 -19.98
CA ASN A 98 -4.45 21.20 -19.94
C ASN A 98 -3.08 21.80 -19.59
N ASP A 99 -2.80 23.00 -20.11
CA ASP A 99 -1.48 23.61 -20.03
C ASP A 99 -0.99 23.84 -18.60
N LYS A 100 -1.90 24.16 -17.67
CA LYS A 100 -1.57 24.40 -16.25
C LYS A 100 -1.05 23.14 -15.57
N ILE A 101 -1.73 22.00 -15.72
CA ILE A 101 -1.31 20.72 -15.14
C ILE A 101 -0.09 20.20 -15.90
N LYS A 102 -0.07 20.31 -17.22
CA LYS A 102 1.06 19.91 -18.07
C LYS A 102 2.36 20.59 -17.63
N ALA A 103 2.33 21.91 -17.41
CA ALA A 103 3.50 22.65 -16.93
C ALA A 103 3.99 22.14 -15.56
N LYS A 104 3.08 21.80 -14.64
CA LYS A 104 3.45 21.19 -13.35
C LYS A 104 4.07 19.81 -13.52
N LEU A 105 3.47 18.94 -14.33
CA LEU A 105 4.03 17.60 -14.59
C LEU A 105 5.44 17.68 -15.18
N ILE A 106 5.68 18.60 -16.12
CA ILE A 106 7.01 18.81 -16.72
C ILE A 106 8.00 19.30 -15.66
N ASN A 107 7.66 20.36 -14.92
CA ASN A 107 8.56 20.96 -13.93
C ASN A 107 8.91 20.01 -12.78
N TYR A 108 7.99 19.12 -12.41
CA TYR A 108 8.16 18.18 -11.29
C TYR A 108 8.49 16.76 -11.74
N LYS A 109 8.75 16.52 -13.04
CA LYS A 109 8.96 15.17 -13.60
C LYS A 109 9.97 14.36 -12.79
N ARG A 110 11.15 14.92 -12.53
CA ARG A 110 12.22 14.23 -11.77
C ARG A 110 11.76 13.85 -10.36
N GLN A 111 11.07 14.74 -9.66
CA GLN A 111 10.53 14.48 -8.32
C GLN A 111 9.45 13.39 -8.37
N ILE A 112 8.54 13.43 -9.34
CA ILE A 112 7.47 12.43 -9.47
C ILE A 112 8.06 11.03 -9.65
N PHE A 113 9.02 10.86 -10.55
CA PHE A 113 9.65 9.55 -10.76
C PHE A 113 10.52 9.12 -9.57
N PHE A 114 11.17 10.06 -8.87
CA PHE A 114 11.89 9.74 -7.64
C PHE A 114 10.93 9.31 -6.52
N ASN A 115 9.81 10.02 -6.34
CA ASN A 115 8.77 9.64 -5.40
C ASN A 115 8.20 8.26 -5.72
N LEU A 116 8.04 7.91 -7.01
CA LEU A 116 7.58 6.58 -7.41
C LEU A 116 8.50 5.49 -6.86
N ILE A 117 9.82 5.69 -6.90
CA ILE A 117 10.80 4.75 -6.33
C ILE A 117 10.60 4.67 -4.81
N LEU A 118 10.46 5.80 -4.13
CA LEU A 118 10.33 5.84 -2.67
C LEU A 118 9.07 5.14 -2.14
N VAL A 119 7.93 5.29 -2.83
CA VAL A 119 6.64 4.74 -2.38
C VAL A 119 6.39 3.30 -2.84
N THR A 120 7.28 2.74 -3.66
CA THR A 120 7.12 1.39 -4.19
C THR A 120 7.82 0.38 -3.28
N ILE A 121 7.07 -0.62 -2.82
CA ILE A 121 7.61 -1.73 -2.05
C ILE A 121 8.48 -2.60 -2.96
N ASP A 122 9.74 -2.79 -2.59
CA ASP A 122 10.63 -3.72 -3.28
C ASP A 122 10.25 -5.17 -2.93
N THR A 123 9.71 -5.88 -3.93
CA THR A 123 9.31 -7.29 -3.83
C THR A 123 10.38 -8.26 -4.34
N SER A 124 11.54 -7.74 -4.74
CA SER A 124 12.66 -8.54 -5.25
C SER A 124 13.64 -9.00 -4.15
N ILE A 125 13.46 -8.51 -2.92
CA ILE A 125 14.31 -8.86 -1.78
C ILE A 125 14.24 -10.37 -1.53
N PRO A 126 15.38 -11.10 -1.61
CA PRO A 126 15.40 -12.52 -1.33
C PRO A 126 15.02 -12.79 0.12
N SER A 127 13.95 -13.59 0.32
CA SER A 127 13.58 -14.05 1.65
C SER A 127 14.46 -15.24 2.05
N CYS A 128 15.11 -15.15 3.21
CA CYS A 128 15.75 -16.31 3.85
C CYS A 128 14.72 -17.28 4.48
N LEU A 129 13.45 -16.88 4.57
CA LEU A 129 12.37 -17.64 5.17
C LEU A 129 11.49 -18.27 4.09
N ASN A 130 11.32 -19.59 4.15
CA ASN A 130 10.32 -20.29 3.33
C ASN A 130 9.01 -20.37 4.12
N TYR A 131 7.89 -19.91 3.56
CA TYR A 131 6.58 -19.95 4.22
C TYR A 131 6.16 -21.37 4.64
N THR A 132 6.70 -22.44 4.02
CA THR A 132 6.42 -23.81 4.47
C THR A 132 6.99 -24.10 5.86
N GLN A 133 7.97 -23.33 6.32
CA GLN A 133 8.56 -23.40 7.65
C GLN A 133 7.72 -22.68 8.71
N THR A 134 6.77 -21.82 8.30
CA THR A 134 5.89 -21.05 9.21
C THR A 134 4.58 -21.77 9.54
N LYS A 135 4.52 -23.09 9.30
CA LYS A 135 3.36 -23.91 9.68
C LYS A 135 3.15 -23.81 11.19
N ILE A 136 1.91 -23.54 11.57
CA ILE A 136 1.51 -23.51 12.98
C ILE A 136 1.77 -24.89 13.59
N LYS A 137 2.63 -24.92 14.61
CA LYS A 137 2.86 -26.11 15.42
C LYS A 137 1.93 -26.08 16.62
N LYS A 138 1.60 -27.27 17.14
CA LYS A 138 0.87 -27.39 18.40
C LYS A 138 1.71 -26.71 19.50
N VAL A 139 1.07 -25.82 20.27
CA VAL A 139 1.71 -25.13 21.38
C VAL A 139 1.82 -26.09 22.56
N GLU A 140 3.00 -26.17 23.17
CA GLU A 140 3.24 -26.91 24.41
C GLU A 140 2.67 -26.13 25.61
N PRO A 141 1.61 -26.61 26.28
CA PRO A 141 0.88 -25.82 27.28
C PRO A 141 1.73 -25.38 28.47
N ASN A 142 2.66 -26.23 28.91
CA ASN A 142 3.54 -25.91 30.04
C ASN A 142 4.54 -24.82 29.67
N LEU A 143 5.17 -24.92 28.50
CA LEU A 143 6.08 -23.87 28.00
C LEU A 143 5.36 -22.53 27.83
N LEU A 144 4.13 -22.54 27.31
CA LEU A 144 3.33 -21.32 27.20
C LEU A 144 3.00 -20.75 28.59
N ARG A 145 2.58 -21.59 29.54
CA ARG A 145 2.27 -21.16 30.90
C ARG A 145 3.49 -20.51 31.56
N ASP A 146 4.64 -21.17 31.48
CA ASP A 146 5.88 -20.69 32.09
C ASP A 146 6.30 -19.36 31.46
N PHE A 147 6.23 -19.24 30.13
CA PHE A 147 6.49 -17.99 29.41
C PHE A 147 5.56 -16.86 29.88
N LEU A 148 4.25 -17.12 29.99
CA LEU A 148 3.27 -16.11 30.43
C LEU A 148 3.54 -15.67 31.88
N GLN A 149 3.85 -16.61 32.79
CA GLN A 149 4.15 -16.31 34.19
C GLN A 149 5.46 -15.51 34.32
N GLN A 150 6.53 -15.94 33.67
CA GLN A 150 7.83 -15.26 33.67
C GLN A 150 7.73 -13.82 33.17
N ASN A 151 6.97 -13.61 32.08
CA ASN A 151 6.78 -12.29 31.48
C ASN A 151 5.64 -11.49 32.15
N LYS A 152 5.03 -12.00 33.22
CA LYS A 152 3.89 -11.37 33.93
C LYS A 152 2.74 -11.00 33.00
N LEU A 153 2.57 -11.74 31.90
CA LEU A 153 1.50 -11.57 30.93
C LEU A 153 0.23 -12.21 31.50
N LYS A 154 -0.66 -11.37 32.02
CA LYS A 154 -1.98 -11.82 32.48
C LYS A 154 -2.97 -11.74 31.32
N TYR A 155 -3.86 -12.72 31.25
CA TYR A 155 -5.02 -12.64 30.37
C TYR A 155 -5.86 -11.42 30.79
N GLN A 156 -5.84 -10.37 29.97
CA GLN A 156 -6.78 -9.26 30.06
C GLN A 156 -7.90 -9.55 29.07
N LYS A 157 -9.11 -9.71 29.59
CA LYS A 157 -10.31 -9.77 28.77
C LYS A 157 -10.52 -8.36 28.21
N ILE A 158 -10.31 -8.19 26.91
CA ILE A 158 -10.57 -6.93 26.18
C ILE A 158 -12.07 -6.71 26.08
#